data_AF-A0A1J3FDW8-F1
#
_entry.id   AF-A0A1J3FDW8-F1
#
_cell.length_a   1.000
_cell.length_b   1.000
_cell.length_c   1.000
_cell.angle_alpha   90.00
_cell.angle_beta   90.00
_cell.angle_gamma   90.00
#
_symmetry.space_group_name_H-M   'P 1'
#
loop_
_entity.id
_entity.type
_entity.pdbx_description
1 polymer ?
#
loop_
_entity_poly.entity_id
_entity_poly.type
_entity_poly.pdbx_seq_one_letter_code
_entity_poly.pdbx_strand_id
1 'polypeptide(L)'
;HISRFPVYLSLSIFGSVRNIVAGDRKLKREEMASLGFNLGFSSPVVQIQQHRKVYGSGRARCSSSSQASLSATAATPPEIELEFFGPKPGSDGSYPADKAKAVSGEKLLRNIMKENKIELYATYGKVMNCGGGGSCGTCIVEILDGRDLLNERTDTENKYLKKKPESWRLACQTIVGNKENSGKVVVQRIPQWKK
;
A
#
# COMPACT_ATOMS: atom_id res chain seq x y z
N HIS A 1 39.84 43.31 -32.42
CA HIS A 1 41.11 42.58 -32.61
C HIS A 1 40.85 41.11 -32.32
N ILE A 2 40.53 40.33 -33.35
CA ILE A 2 40.16 38.90 -33.27
C ILE A 2 41.35 38.12 -33.82
N SER A 3 41.97 37.31 -32.97
CA SER A 3 43.11 36.48 -33.33
C SER A 3 42.88 35.04 -32.88
N ARG A 4 42.70 34.17 -33.89
CA ARG A 4 43.24 32.80 -34.02
C ARG A 4 43.02 31.79 -32.88
N PHE A 5 42.09 30.86 -33.14
CA PHE A 5 42.28 29.41 -32.93
C PHE A 5 43.53 28.91 -33.72
N PRO A 6 44.15 27.70 -33.53
CA PRO A 6 43.53 26.44 -33.04
C PRO A 6 44.46 25.41 -32.30
N VAL A 7 43.86 24.28 -31.92
CA VAL A 7 44.39 22.91 -31.61
C VAL A 7 45.77 22.71 -30.95
N TYR A 8 45.80 22.02 -29.80
CA TYR A 8 46.73 20.89 -29.60
C TYR A 8 46.06 19.76 -28.81
N LEU A 9 46.33 18.57 -29.31
CA LEU A 9 45.77 17.26 -29.03
C LEU A 9 46.85 16.42 -28.34
N SER A 10 46.52 15.74 -27.24
CA SER A 10 47.26 14.57 -26.73
C SER A 10 46.37 13.87 -25.69
N LEU A 11 45.53 12.90 -26.05
CA LEU A 11 45.75 11.46 -26.33
C LEU A 11 46.53 10.65 -25.27
N SER A 12 45.79 9.66 -24.73
CA SER A 12 46.20 8.33 -24.21
C SER A 12 46.93 8.32 -22.86
N ILE A 13 46.66 7.42 -21.89
CA ILE A 13 46.67 5.95 -21.95
C ILE A 13 45.88 5.33 -20.76
N PHE A 14 45.06 4.33 -21.08
CA PHE A 14 44.69 3.07 -20.39
C PHE A 14 44.91 2.85 -18.87
N GLY A 15 43.90 2.23 -18.25
CA GLY A 15 44.02 1.47 -16.99
C GLY A 15 42.68 1.05 -16.37
N SER A 16 41.77 0.41 -17.12
CA SER A 16 41.30 -0.98 -16.89
C SER A 16 41.78 -1.67 -15.60
N VAL A 17 40.89 -1.81 -14.61
CA VAL A 17 40.81 -3.04 -13.79
C VAL A 17 39.35 -3.40 -13.55
N ARG A 18 38.97 -4.54 -14.14
CA ARG A 18 37.78 -5.35 -13.89
C ARG A 18 38.08 -6.36 -12.78
N ASN A 19 37.10 -6.67 -11.94
CA ASN A 19 36.89 -7.97 -11.25
C ASN A 19 35.43 -7.93 -10.75
N ILE A 20 34.41 -8.64 -11.26
CA ILE A 20 34.17 -10.10 -11.49
C ILE A 20 34.36 -10.88 -10.17
N VAL A 21 33.31 -11.02 -9.35
CA VAL A 21 32.29 -12.11 -9.30
C VAL A 21 32.85 -13.49 -9.00
N ALA A 22 32.52 -13.99 -7.81
CA ALA A 22 32.24 -15.41 -7.49
C ALA A 22 31.31 -15.40 -6.26
N GLY A 23 30.10 -15.96 -6.20
CA GLY A 23 29.43 -16.84 -7.14
C GLY A 23 29.62 -18.31 -6.79
N ASP A 24 29.17 -18.75 -5.60
CA ASP A 24 29.00 -20.18 -5.31
C ASP A 24 27.53 -20.51 -5.05
N ARG A 25 26.92 -21.06 -6.11
CA ARG A 25 25.68 -21.83 -6.08
C ARG A 25 26.08 -23.29 -5.97
N LYS A 26 25.68 -23.99 -4.90
CA LYS A 26 25.64 -25.45 -4.93
C LYS A 26 24.20 -25.96 -4.86
N LEU A 27 23.87 -26.63 -5.96
CA LEU A 27 22.60 -27.26 -6.31
C LEU A 27 22.47 -28.62 -5.60
N LYS A 28 21.27 -28.88 -5.06
CA LYS A 28 20.36 -30.00 -5.38
C LYS A 28 20.89 -31.45 -5.25
N ARG A 29 20.21 -32.23 -4.41
CA ARG A 29 19.58 -33.55 -4.72
C ARG A 29 18.92 -34.11 -3.45
N GLU A 30 17.58 -34.26 -3.48
CA GLU A 30 16.84 -35.52 -3.62
C GLU A 30 16.73 -36.32 -2.31
N GLU A 31 15.54 -36.37 -1.72
CA GLU A 31 14.88 -37.66 -1.46
C GLU A 31 13.36 -37.47 -1.54
N MET A 32 12.71 -38.40 -2.24
CA MET A 32 11.28 -38.55 -2.42
C MET A 32 10.83 -39.77 -1.61
N ALA A 33 9.77 -39.64 -0.82
CA ALA A 33 8.82 -40.72 -0.57
C ALA A 33 7.54 -40.09 0.03
N SER A 34 6.43 -40.04 -0.69
CA SER A 34 5.47 -41.12 -1.02
C SER A 34 4.34 -41.25 0.01
N LEU A 35 3.13 -41.13 -0.53
CA LEU A 35 1.88 -41.81 -0.18
C LEU A 35 1.09 -41.31 1.03
N GLY A 36 -0.08 -40.75 0.70
CA GLY A 36 -1.17 -40.49 1.63
C GLY A 36 -2.45 -40.07 0.90
N PHE A 37 -2.86 -40.86 -0.11
CA PHE A 37 -4.21 -40.82 -0.68
C PHE A 37 -5.21 -41.12 0.44
N ASN A 38 -6.21 -40.28 0.68
CA ASN A 38 -7.48 -40.76 1.21
C ASN A 38 -8.64 -39.96 0.64
N LEU A 39 -9.42 -40.68 -0.16
CA LEU A 39 -10.71 -40.31 -0.71
C LEU A 39 -11.76 -40.45 0.40
N GLY A 40 -12.65 -39.47 0.55
CA GLY A 40 -13.91 -39.59 1.29
C GLY A 40 -14.82 -38.48 0.79
N PHE A 41 -15.64 -38.68 -0.24
CA PHE A 41 -16.79 -39.59 -0.38
C PHE A 41 -17.89 -39.34 0.67
N SER A 42 -18.88 -38.59 0.19
CA SER A 42 -20.33 -38.71 0.40
C SER A 42 -20.93 -38.61 1.80
N SER A 43 -21.75 -37.58 1.98
CA SER A 43 -22.92 -37.59 2.88
C SER A 43 -23.89 -38.73 2.48
N PRO A 44 -24.77 -39.23 3.39
CA PRO A 44 -25.98 -38.50 3.77
C PRO A 44 -26.48 -38.69 5.23
N VAL A 45 -27.35 -37.74 5.61
CA VAL A 45 -28.57 -37.84 6.44
C VAL A 45 -28.64 -38.95 7.53
N VAL A 46 -28.75 -38.54 8.80
CA VAL A 46 -29.52 -39.26 9.82
C VAL A 46 -30.18 -38.25 10.76
N GLN A 47 -31.50 -38.38 10.84
CA GLN A 47 -32.46 -37.70 11.71
C GLN A 47 -32.53 -38.45 13.04
N ILE A 48 -32.33 -37.80 14.20
CA ILE A 48 -32.84 -38.31 15.48
C ILE A 48 -33.40 -37.17 16.35
N GLN A 49 -34.63 -37.44 16.78
CA GLN A 49 -35.54 -36.70 17.63
C GLN A 49 -35.07 -36.52 19.08
N GLN A 50 -35.52 -35.38 19.63
CA GLN A 50 -36.16 -35.22 20.94
C GLN A 50 -35.42 -35.66 22.20
N HIS A 51 -35.01 -34.66 23.00
CA HIS A 51 -35.43 -34.70 24.40
C HIS A 51 -35.76 -33.31 24.95
N ARG A 52 -37.04 -33.15 25.27
CA ARG A 52 -37.65 -32.01 25.97
C ARG A 52 -37.32 -32.14 27.45
N LYS A 53 -36.78 -31.09 28.07
CA LYS A 53 -36.91 -30.87 29.52
C LYS A 53 -37.28 -29.42 29.78
N VAL A 54 -38.45 -29.25 30.38
CA VAL A 54 -39.12 -28.01 30.76
C VAL A 54 -38.93 -27.81 32.25
N TYR A 55 -38.23 -26.77 32.69
CA TYR A 55 -38.32 -26.13 34.03
C TYR A 55 -37.54 -24.80 33.90
N GLY A 56 -37.95 -23.62 34.37
CA GLY A 56 -39.07 -23.19 35.18
C GLY A 56 -39.08 -21.66 35.20
N SER A 57 -40.16 -21.13 35.76
CA SER A 57 -40.55 -19.72 35.88
C SER A 57 -39.57 -18.86 36.70
N GLY A 58 -39.36 -17.61 36.29
CA GLY A 58 -38.65 -16.60 37.07
C GLY A 58 -38.73 -15.21 36.47
N ARG A 59 -39.75 -14.43 36.83
CA ARG A 59 -39.83 -12.97 36.64
C ARG A 59 -38.97 -12.29 37.70
N ALA A 60 -38.12 -11.34 37.31
CA ALA A 60 -37.68 -10.27 38.20
C ALA A 60 -37.47 -8.98 37.39
N ARG A 61 -38.11 -7.90 37.88
CA ARG A 61 -38.07 -6.55 37.32
C ARG A 61 -36.94 -5.72 37.95
N CYS A 62 -36.50 -4.73 37.16
CA CYS A 62 -35.99 -3.39 37.49
C CYS A 62 -35.04 -3.19 38.69
N SER A 63 -33.89 -2.55 38.45
CA SER A 63 -33.78 -1.09 38.50
C SER A 63 -32.33 -0.62 38.26
N SER A 64 -32.27 0.55 37.66
CA SER A 64 -31.14 1.42 37.35
C SER A 64 -30.35 1.94 38.55
N SER A 65 -29.03 2.06 38.36
CA SER A 65 -28.14 3.06 38.99
C SER A 65 -26.76 2.93 38.31
N SER A 66 -26.39 3.82 37.39
CA SER A 66 -25.79 5.15 37.59
C SER A 66 -24.25 5.12 37.64
N GLN A 67 -23.68 5.82 36.66
CA GLN A 67 -22.39 6.52 36.65
C GLN A 67 -21.09 5.73 36.47
N ALA A 68 -20.51 5.87 35.27
CA ALA A 68 -19.18 6.44 35.12
C ALA A 68 -19.13 7.22 33.80
N SER A 69 -19.46 8.51 33.90
CA SER A 69 -19.27 9.49 32.86
C SER A 69 -17.76 9.75 32.74
N LEU A 70 -17.08 9.00 31.88
CA LEU A 70 -15.75 9.38 31.41
C LEU A 70 -15.96 10.22 30.15
N SER A 71 -15.57 11.47 30.28
CA SER A 71 -15.49 12.49 29.26
C SER A 71 -14.91 11.94 27.95
N ALA A 72 -15.77 11.57 27.00
CA ALA A 72 -15.39 11.54 25.60
C ALA A 72 -15.75 12.91 25.06
N THR A 73 -14.76 13.81 25.10
CA THR A 73 -14.75 15.06 24.33
C THR A 73 -15.41 14.81 22.98
N ALA A 74 -16.38 15.64 22.63
CA ALA A 74 -17.01 15.66 21.32
C ALA A 74 -15.93 15.93 20.25
N ALA A 75 -15.22 14.88 19.85
CA ALA A 75 -14.17 14.94 18.86
C ALA A 75 -14.82 14.72 17.51
N THR A 76 -14.88 15.79 16.72
CA THR A 76 -15.05 15.69 15.28
C THR A 76 -14.11 14.60 14.73
N PRO A 77 -14.56 13.76 13.80
CA PRO A 77 -13.71 12.70 13.23
C PRO A 77 -12.43 13.34 12.70
N PRO A 78 -11.23 12.86 13.08
CA PRO A 78 -10.00 13.43 12.56
C PRO A 78 -9.94 13.20 11.06
N GLU A 79 -10.02 14.30 10.33
CA GLU A 79 -9.99 14.34 8.89
C GLU A 79 -8.55 14.63 8.44
N ILE A 80 -8.13 13.94 7.38
CA ILE A 80 -6.84 14.12 6.73
C ILE A 80 -7.10 14.69 5.34
N GLU A 81 -6.38 15.77 5.02
CA GLU A 81 -6.42 16.39 3.70
C GLU A 81 -5.33 15.77 2.81
N LEU A 82 -5.73 15.26 1.66
CA LEU A 82 -4.82 14.65 0.69
C LEU A 82 -4.75 15.51 -0.56
N GLU A 83 -3.53 15.82 -0.98
CA GLU A 83 -3.24 16.56 -2.20
C GLU A 83 -2.48 15.65 -3.17
N PHE A 84 -3.06 15.43 -4.35
CA PHE A 84 -2.54 14.51 -5.35
C PHE A 84 -2.01 15.26 -6.57
N PHE A 85 -0.69 15.24 -6.75
CA PHE A 85 -0.07 15.81 -7.95
C PHE A 85 -0.11 14.83 -9.12
N GLY A 86 -0.48 15.33 -10.28
CA GLY A 86 -0.50 14.56 -11.52
C GLY A 86 0.89 14.28 -12.09
N PRO A 87 0.98 13.31 -13.03
CA PRO A 87 2.24 12.89 -13.63
C PRO A 87 2.91 13.89 -14.58
N LYS A 88 2.12 14.71 -15.26
CA LYS A 88 2.60 15.67 -16.27
C LYS A 88 2.20 17.09 -15.86
N PRO A 89 3.10 18.08 -16.03
CA PRO A 89 2.67 19.46 -15.98
C PRO A 89 1.66 19.72 -17.10
N GLY A 90 0.62 20.48 -16.80
CA GLY A 90 -0.30 21.02 -17.78
C GLY A 90 0.41 21.98 -18.75
N SER A 91 -0.31 22.43 -19.76
CA SER A 91 0.18 23.41 -20.75
C SER A 91 0.73 24.69 -20.12
N ASP A 92 0.26 25.04 -18.93
CA ASP A 92 0.66 26.25 -18.18
C ASP A 92 1.85 26.01 -17.24
N GLY A 93 2.49 24.84 -17.30
CA GLY A 93 3.60 24.45 -16.42
C GLY A 93 3.19 24.02 -15.01
N SER A 94 1.90 24.14 -14.66
CA SER A 94 1.36 23.70 -13.37
C SER A 94 0.95 22.23 -13.38
N TYR A 95 1.22 21.49 -12.30
CA TYR A 95 0.78 20.10 -12.15
C TYR A 95 -0.71 20.07 -11.76
N PRO A 96 -1.55 19.23 -12.41
CA PRO A 96 -2.93 19.08 -11.98
C PRO A 96 -2.95 18.47 -10.58
N ALA A 97 -3.45 19.25 -9.63
CA ALA A 97 -3.55 18.89 -8.22
C ALA A 97 -5.00 18.58 -7.87
N ASP A 98 -5.27 17.31 -7.56
CA ASP A 98 -6.57 16.87 -7.09
C ASP A 98 -6.57 16.87 -5.56
N LYS A 99 -7.58 17.48 -4.93
CA LYS A 99 -7.72 17.50 -3.48
C LYS A 99 -8.78 16.48 -3.07
N ALA A 100 -8.48 15.68 -2.05
CA ALA A 100 -9.44 14.78 -1.43
C ALA A 100 -9.40 14.94 0.08
N LYS A 101 -10.51 14.64 0.73
CA LYS A 101 -10.58 14.53 2.18
C LYS A 101 -10.95 13.10 2.57
N ALA A 102 -10.36 12.60 3.64
CA ALA A 102 -10.65 11.27 4.13
C ALA A 102 -10.60 11.20 5.66
N VAL A 103 -11.43 10.32 6.21
CA VAL A 103 -11.42 9.99 7.63
C VAL A 103 -10.17 9.16 7.95
N SER A 104 -9.47 9.54 9.02
CA SER A 104 -8.26 8.89 9.52
C SER A 104 -8.52 7.44 9.99
N GLY A 105 -7.67 6.51 9.56
CA GLY A 105 -7.56 5.16 10.13
C GLY A 105 -8.44 4.06 9.53
N GLU A 106 -9.32 4.36 8.56
CA GLU A 106 -10.22 3.35 7.98
C GLU A 106 -10.08 3.17 6.47
N LYS A 107 -9.59 4.18 5.75
CA LYS A 107 -9.52 4.16 4.29
C LYS A 107 -8.11 3.90 3.76
N LEU A 108 -8.02 2.99 2.81
CA LEU A 108 -6.82 2.79 1.98
C LEU A 108 -6.66 3.97 1.03
N LEU A 109 -5.41 4.39 0.79
CA LEU A 109 -5.09 5.50 -0.10
C LEU A 109 -5.67 5.29 -1.51
N ARG A 110 -5.62 4.05 -2.02
CA ARG A 110 -6.24 3.66 -3.30
C ARG A 110 -7.76 3.90 -3.34
N ASN A 111 -8.48 3.64 -2.26
CA ASN A 111 -9.93 3.79 -2.23
C ASN A 111 -10.33 5.26 -2.27
N ILE A 112 -9.62 6.09 -1.50
CA ILE A 112 -9.80 7.55 -1.50
C ILE A 112 -9.59 8.10 -2.92
N MET A 113 -8.53 7.67 -3.60
CA MET A 113 -8.28 8.11 -4.99
C MET A 113 -9.41 7.68 -5.93
N LYS A 114 -9.90 6.43 -5.80
CA LYS A 114 -11.02 5.93 -6.62
C LYS A 114 -12.31 6.69 -6.40
N GLU A 115 -12.67 6.95 -5.14
CA GLU A 115 -13.88 7.69 -4.75
C GLU A 115 -13.86 9.10 -5.34
N ASN A 116 -12.70 9.74 -5.35
CA ASN A 116 -12.50 11.09 -5.90
C ASN A 116 -12.24 11.11 -7.42
N LYS A 117 -12.42 9.96 -8.11
CA LYS A 117 -12.16 9.80 -9.56
C LYS A 117 -10.72 10.18 -9.98
N ILE A 118 -9.77 10.06 -9.06
CA ILE A 118 -8.36 10.36 -9.29
C ILE A 118 -7.69 9.14 -9.92
N GLU A 119 -7.10 9.33 -11.09
CA GLU A 119 -6.40 8.27 -11.81
C GLU A 119 -5.05 7.95 -11.16
N LEU A 120 -4.96 6.76 -10.53
CA LEU A 120 -3.74 6.23 -9.90
C LEU A 120 -2.80 5.55 -10.91
N TYR A 121 -3.36 4.86 -11.89
CA TYR A 121 -2.61 4.01 -12.80
C TYR A 121 -2.34 4.69 -14.14
N ALA A 122 -1.17 4.46 -14.71
CA ALA A 122 -0.98 4.66 -16.15
C ALA A 122 -1.86 3.69 -16.97
N THR A 123 -2.04 3.96 -18.27
CA THR A 123 -2.90 3.18 -19.19
C THR A 123 -2.70 1.67 -19.05
N TYR A 124 -1.46 1.19 -18.96
CA TYR A 124 -1.15 -0.23 -18.78
C TYR A 124 -1.48 -0.76 -17.38
N GLY A 125 -1.24 0.06 -16.36
CA GLY A 125 -1.53 -0.29 -14.96
C GLY A 125 -3.03 -0.49 -14.69
N LYS A 126 -3.92 0.11 -15.48
CA LYS A 126 -5.37 -0.11 -15.38
C LYS A 126 -5.77 -1.55 -15.74
N VAL A 127 -5.13 -2.15 -16.74
CA VAL A 127 -5.50 -3.49 -17.22
C VAL A 127 -4.89 -4.58 -16.33
N MET A 128 -3.66 -4.38 -15.84
CA MET A 128 -2.90 -5.39 -15.08
C MET A 128 -2.95 -5.19 -13.55
N ASN A 129 -3.98 -4.52 -13.02
CA ASN A 129 -4.06 -4.27 -11.58
C ASN A 129 -4.62 -5.48 -10.81
N CYS A 130 -4.03 -5.80 -9.66
CA CYS A 130 -4.49 -6.88 -8.76
C CYS A 130 -5.73 -6.51 -7.91
N GLY A 131 -6.48 -5.45 -8.26
CA GLY A 131 -7.64 -5.06 -7.47
C GLY A 131 -7.34 -4.47 -6.09
N GLY A 132 -6.07 -4.42 -5.65
CA GLY A 132 -5.66 -3.92 -4.33
C GLY A 132 -4.95 -4.96 -3.45
N GLY A 133 -4.80 -6.21 -3.91
CA GLY A 133 -4.19 -7.29 -3.13
C GLY A 133 -2.66 -7.22 -2.94
N GLY A 134 -1.98 -6.14 -3.31
CA GLY A 134 -0.52 -5.99 -3.10
C GLY A 134 0.39 -6.84 -4.02
N SER A 135 -0.15 -7.76 -4.82
CA SER A 135 0.65 -8.73 -5.59
C SER A 135 1.17 -8.25 -6.96
N CYS A 136 0.71 -7.11 -7.48
CA CYS A 136 1.13 -6.64 -8.82
C CYS A 136 2.16 -5.51 -8.79
N GLY A 137 2.34 -4.84 -7.64
CA GLY A 137 3.24 -3.68 -7.54
C GLY A 137 2.90 -2.49 -8.44
N THR A 138 1.70 -2.41 -9.04
CA THR A 138 1.34 -1.32 -9.98
C THR A 138 0.87 -0.04 -9.29
N CYS A 139 0.52 -0.11 -8.00
CA CYS A 139 -0.05 1.00 -7.23
C CYS A 139 1.03 1.95 -6.68
N ILE A 140 2.02 2.31 -7.50
CA ILE A 140 3.19 3.07 -7.05
C ILE A 140 2.84 4.55 -6.94
N VAL A 141 3.07 5.10 -5.76
CA VAL A 141 2.97 6.53 -5.46
C VAL A 141 4.22 6.98 -4.72
N GLU A 142 4.51 8.27 -4.78
CA GLU A 142 5.57 8.90 -4.00
C GLU A 142 4.93 9.83 -2.98
N ILE A 143 5.30 9.68 -1.71
CA ILE A 143 4.86 10.54 -0.62
C ILE A 143 5.87 11.68 -0.53
N LEU A 144 5.42 12.91 -0.80
CA LEU A 144 6.24 14.11 -0.69
C LEU A 144 6.23 14.66 0.73
N ASP A 145 5.07 14.58 1.39
CA ASP A 145 4.86 15.08 2.74
C ASP A 145 3.81 14.25 3.49
N GLY A 146 3.89 14.21 4.82
CA GLY A 146 2.96 13.47 5.67
C GLY A 146 3.24 11.97 5.76
N ARG A 147 4.51 11.53 5.63
CA ARG A 147 4.89 10.12 5.77
C ARG A 147 4.56 9.53 7.15
N ASP A 148 4.61 10.38 8.18
CA ASP A 148 4.41 9.98 9.58
C ASP A 148 2.92 9.77 9.91
N LEU A 149 2.03 10.26 9.04
CA LEU A 149 0.58 10.04 9.11
C LEU A 149 0.15 8.72 8.47
N LEU A 150 1.08 7.98 7.87
CA LEU A 150 0.82 6.74 7.16
C LEU A 150 1.41 5.55 7.93
N ASN A 151 0.91 4.34 7.64
CA ASN A 151 1.47 3.12 8.21
C ASN A 151 2.94 2.90 7.80
N GLU A 152 3.70 2.16 8.61
CA GLU A 152 5.04 1.71 8.25
C GLU A 152 5.03 0.85 6.97
N ARG A 153 6.18 0.75 6.30
CA ARG A 153 6.34 0.00 5.06
C ARG A 153 6.28 -1.51 5.33
N THR A 154 5.36 -2.19 4.66
CA THR A 154 5.16 -3.65 4.80
C THR A 154 6.21 -4.45 4.03
N ASP A 155 6.41 -5.72 4.36
CA ASP A 155 7.33 -6.61 3.63
C ASP A 155 7.01 -6.76 2.15
N THR A 156 5.73 -6.71 1.79
CA THR A 156 5.27 -6.75 0.40
C THR A 156 5.75 -5.51 -0.36
N GLU A 157 5.63 -4.33 0.25
CA GLU A 157 6.18 -3.09 -0.32
C GLU A 157 7.70 -3.17 -0.44
N ASN A 158 8.38 -3.66 0.61
CA ASN A 158 9.84 -3.87 0.61
C ASN A 158 10.30 -4.76 -0.55
N LYS A 159 9.52 -5.79 -0.91
CA LYS A 159 9.84 -6.69 -2.03
C LYS A 159 9.81 -6.01 -3.39
N TYR A 160 8.84 -5.13 -3.65
CA TYR A 160 8.69 -4.43 -4.94
C TYR A 160 9.54 -3.17 -5.03
N LEU A 161 9.84 -2.51 -3.91
CA LEU A 161 10.50 -1.20 -3.86
C LEU A 161 11.99 -1.27 -3.48
N LYS A 162 12.64 -2.44 -3.62
CA LYS A 162 14.06 -2.64 -3.23
C LYS A 162 15.05 -1.66 -3.84
N LYS A 163 14.78 -1.16 -5.04
CA LYS A 163 15.67 -0.24 -5.80
C LYS A 163 15.16 1.20 -5.83
N LYS A 164 14.13 1.52 -5.03
CA LYS A 164 13.41 2.79 -5.05
C LYS A 164 13.58 3.51 -3.72
N PRO A 165 13.48 4.84 -3.69
CA PRO A 165 13.61 5.60 -2.44
C PRO A 165 12.49 5.21 -1.47
N GLU A 166 12.74 5.42 -0.18
CA GLU A 166 11.80 5.09 0.89
C GLU A 166 10.48 5.89 0.80
N SER A 167 10.53 7.09 0.20
CA SER A 167 9.36 7.91 -0.10
C SER A 167 8.34 7.22 -1.02
N TRP A 168 8.74 6.19 -1.76
CA TRP A 168 7.81 5.45 -2.62
C TRP A 168 7.03 4.43 -1.79
N ARG A 169 5.72 4.37 -2.02
CA ARG A 169 4.78 3.49 -1.31
C ARG A 169 3.82 2.83 -2.29
N LEU A 170 3.22 1.71 -1.87
CA LEU A 170 2.12 1.10 -2.61
C LEU A 170 0.78 1.60 -2.05
N ALA A 171 0.09 2.46 -2.80
CA ALA A 171 -1.18 3.07 -2.36
C ALA A 171 -2.28 2.05 -1.98
N CYS A 172 -2.19 0.80 -2.45
CA CYS A 172 -3.12 -0.26 -2.07
C CYS A 172 -2.83 -0.92 -0.72
N GLN A 173 -1.63 -0.75 -0.17
CA GLN A 173 -1.22 -1.27 1.14
C GLN A 173 -1.13 -0.16 2.19
N THR A 174 -1.05 1.09 1.76
CA THR A 174 -0.99 2.24 2.65
C THR A 174 -2.37 2.61 3.17
N ILE A 175 -2.51 2.56 4.49
CA ILE A 175 -3.64 3.11 5.24
C ILE A 175 -3.32 4.56 5.59
N VAL A 176 -4.31 5.44 5.47
CA VAL A 176 -4.18 6.86 5.78
C VAL A 176 -4.66 7.12 7.21
N GLY A 177 -3.76 7.56 8.09
CA GLY A 177 -4.07 7.92 9.48
C GLY A 177 -4.17 6.73 10.44
N ASN A 178 -4.27 7.05 11.74
CA ASN A 178 -4.40 6.08 12.84
C ASN A 178 -5.56 6.45 13.79
N LYS A 179 -6.72 6.83 13.25
CA LYS A 179 -7.96 7.21 13.98
C LYS A 179 -7.88 8.42 14.92
N GLU A 180 -6.67 8.84 15.28
CA GLU A 180 -6.38 9.92 16.22
C GLU A 180 -5.63 11.07 15.54
N ASN A 181 -4.99 10.77 14.39
CA ASN A 181 -4.17 11.71 13.65
C ASN A 181 -4.99 12.49 12.63
N SER A 182 -4.81 13.81 12.61
CA SER A 182 -5.25 14.72 11.55
C SER A 182 -4.04 15.42 10.93
N GLY A 183 -4.16 15.87 9.68
CA GLY A 183 -3.07 16.55 9.01
C GLY A 183 -3.20 16.58 7.50
N LYS A 184 -2.08 16.89 6.85
CA LYS A 184 -1.97 16.99 5.39
C LYS A 184 -1.01 15.93 4.86
N VAL A 185 -1.41 15.22 3.82
CA VAL A 185 -0.56 14.27 3.10
C VAL A 185 -0.46 14.72 1.64
N VAL A 186 0.78 14.83 1.15
CA VAL A 186 1.04 15.22 -0.24
C VAL A 186 1.56 14.01 -0.99
N VAL A 187 0.85 13.63 -2.04
CA VAL A 187 1.12 12.42 -2.82
C VAL A 187 1.36 12.77 -4.28
N GLN A 188 2.51 12.36 -4.80
CA GLN A 188 2.81 12.38 -6.22
C GLN A 188 2.34 11.08 -6.87
N ARG A 189 1.51 11.22 -7.90
CA ARG A 189 1.07 10.09 -8.74
C ARG A 189 2.09 9.80 -9.82
N ILE A 190 2.27 8.51 -10.12
CA ILE A 190 3.12 7.98 -11.20
C ILE A 190 4.51 8.66 -11.18
N PRO A 191 5.29 8.50 -10.09
CA PRO A 191 6.58 9.17 -9.94
C PRO A 191 7.61 8.73 -10.99
N GLN A 192 7.38 7.60 -11.67
CA GLN A 192 8.27 7.07 -12.70
C GLN A 192 8.43 7.97 -13.93
N TRP A 193 7.53 8.93 -14.15
CA TRP A 193 7.61 9.85 -15.29
C TRP A 193 8.27 11.20 -14.95
N LYS A 194 8.61 11.43 -13.67
CA LYS A 194 9.54 12.50 -13.33
C LYS A 194 10.92 12.10 -13.87
N LYS A 195 11.38 12.80 -14.90
CA LYS A 195 12.77 12.73 -15.38
C LYS A 195 13.62 13.71 -14.57
#